data_AF-A0A1V5L3Y6-F1
#
_entry.id   AF-A0A1V5L3Y6-F1
#
_cell.length_a   1.000
_cell.length_b   1.000
_cell.length_c   1.000
_cell.angle_alpha   90.00
_cell.angle_beta   90.00
_cell.angle_gamma   90.00
#
_symmetry.space_group_name_H-M   'P 1'
#
loop_
_entity.id
_entity.type
_entity.pdbx_description
1 polymer ?
#
loop_
_entity_poly.entity_id
_entity_poly.type
_entity_poly.pdbx_seq_one_letter_code
_entity_poly.pdbx_strand_id
1 'polypeptide(L)' 'MTRKGVTLPRTFTVICCHCGKPFQASSDRARYCGAACKQAAYRERKSRRAVVTVYTR' A
#
# COMPACT_ATOMS: atom_id res chain seq x y z
N MET A 1 3.06 2.14 42.25
CA MET A 1 1.73 2.25 41.61
C MET A 1 1.82 3.12 40.34
N THR A 2 2.58 2.71 39.32
CA THR A 2 2.66 3.47 38.04
C THR A 2 1.67 2.89 37.05
N ARG A 3 0.52 3.53 36.88
CA ARG A 3 -0.48 3.17 35.87
C ARG A 3 0.14 3.43 34.50
N LYS A 4 0.52 2.39 33.76
CA LYS A 4 0.98 2.50 32.37
C LYS A 4 -0.17 3.11 31.55
N GLY A 5 0.02 4.36 31.10
CA GLY A 5 -0.91 5.01 30.19
C GLY A 5 -1.02 4.23 28.89
N VAL A 6 -2.25 4.05 28.41
CA VAL A 6 -2.54 3.28 27.20
C VAL A 6 -2.24 4.15 25.99
N THR A 7 -1.17 3.84 25.25
CA THR A 7 -0.88 4.45 23.93
C THR A 7 -1.62 3.66 22.84
N LEU A 8 -2.84 4.07 22.52
CA LEU A 8 -3.58 3.51 21.39
C LEU A 8 -2.94 3.99 20.07
N PRO A 9 -2.52 3.09 19.16
CA PRO A 9 -2.03 3.49 17.86
C PRO A 9 -3.19 4.06 17.06
N ARG A 10 -3.03 5.28 16.54
CA ARG A 10 -3.97 5.84 15.56
C ARG A 10 -3.84 5.04 14.26
N THR A 11 -4.75 4.11 14.03
CA THR A 11 -4.83 3.34 12.78
C THR A 11 -6.00 3.84 11.92
N PHE A 12 -5.78 3.88 10.62
CA PHE A 12 -6.75 4.28 9.61
C PHE A 12 -7.17 3.06 8.80
N THR A 13 -8.46 2.89 8.56
CA THR A 13 -8.96 1.84 7.66
C THR A 13 -8.94 2.36 6.23
N VAL A 14 -8.07 1.81 5.39
CA VAL A 14 -7.90 2.23 3.99
C VAL A 14 -8.06 1.01 3.06
N ILE A 15 -8.54 1.24 1.84
CA ILE A 15 -8.66 0.19 0.81
C ILE A 15 -7.35 0.06 0.04
N CYS A 16 -6.83 -1.16 -0.10
CA CYS A 16 -5.63 -1.42 -0.91
C CYS A 16 -5.90 -1.20 -2.40
N CYS A 17 -5.14 -0.32 -3.04
CA CYS A 17 -5.28 -0.03 -4.48
C CYS A 17 -4.91 -1.21 -5.40
N HIS A 18 -4.27 -2.26 -4.88
CA HIS A 18 -3.88 -3.43 -5.68
C HIS A 18 -4.84 -4.60 -5.52
N CYS A 19 -5.20 -4.98 -4.28
CA CYS A 19 -6.05 -6.15 -4.02
C CYS A 19 -7.50 -5.80 -3.64
N GLY A 20 -7.84 -4.52 -3.45
CA GLY A 20 -9.19 -4.07 -3.08
C GLY A 20 -9.61 -4.38 -1.64
N LYS A 21 -8.74 -4.98 -0.82
CA LYS A 21 -9.07 -5.35 0.56
C LYS A 21 -8.90 -4.16 1.52
N PRO A 22 -9.80 -3.97 2.50
CA PRO A 22 -9.59 -3.01 3.58
C PRO A 22 -8.44 -3.48 4.48
N PHE A 23 -7.61 -2.55 4.93
CA PHE A 23 -6.51 -2.83 5.84
C PHE A 23 -6.30 -1.67 6.83
N GLN A 24 -5.66 -1.97 7.96
CA GLN A 24 -5.27 -0.95 8.93
C GLN A 24 -3.91 -0.37 8.59
N ALA A 25 -3.88 0.94 8.37
CA ALA A 25 -2.70 1.70 8.06
C ALA A 25 -2.32 2.62 9.22
N SER A 26 -1.02 2.85 9.41
CA SER A 26 -0.54 3.89 10.34
C SER A 26 -0.67 5.31 9.78
N SER A 27 -1.01 5.45 8.48
CA SER A 27 -1.23 6.73 7.81
C SER A 27 -2.38 6.61 6.81
N ASP A 28 -3.17 7.69 6.73
CA ASP A 28 -4.20 7.96 5.72
C ASP A 28 -3.67 7.89 4.26
N ARG A 29 -2.37 8.15 4.05
CA ARG A 29 -1.75 8.11 2.72
C ARG A 29 -1.31 6.71 2.28
N ALA A 30 -1.54 5.68 3.09
CA ALA A 30 -1.17 4.32 2.74
C ALA A 30 -2.07 3.79 1.61
N ARG A 31 -1.46 3.37 0.50
CA ARG A 31 -2.19 2.90 -0.70
C ARG A 31 -2.22 1.38 -0.84
N TYR A 32 -1.43 0.66 -0.06
CA TYR A 32 -1.26 -0.79 -0.20
C TYR A 32 -1.26 -1.45 1.17
N CYS A 33 -1.92 -2.60 1.28
CA CYS A 33 -2.01 -3.35 2.54
C CYS A 33 -0.70 -3.96 3.03
N GLY A 34 0.36 -3.96 2.20
CA GLY A 34 1.66 -4.47 2.56
C GLY A 34 2.67 -4.46 1.43
N ALA A 35 3.87 -4.96 1.72
CA ALA A 35 4.99 -5.02 0.77
C ALA A 35 4.67 -5.85 -0.48
N ALA A 36 3.91 -6.94 -0.34
CA ALA A 36 3.52 -7.80 -1.46
C ALA A 36 2.72 -7.03 -2.53
N CYS A 37 1.66 -6.34 -2.12
CA CYS A 37 0.84 -5.52 -3.03
C CYS A 37 1.61 -4.33 -3.61
N LYS A 38 2.50 -3.72 -2.83
CA LYS A 38 3.38 -2.64 -3.31
C LYS A 38 4.33 -3.13 -4.40
N GLN A 39 4.96 -4.29 -4.20
CA GLN A 39 5.89 -4.88 -5.15
C GLN A 39 5.19 -5.37 -6.42
N ALA A 40 4.02 -6.00 -6.29
CA ALA A 40 3.22 -6.43 -7.43
C ALA A 40 2.81 -5.24 -8.32
N ALA A 41 2.25 -4.18 -7.71
CA ALA A 41 1.93 -2.94 -8.42
C ALA A 41 3.17 -2.28 -9.08
N TYR A 42 4.34 -2.36 -8.45
CA TYR A 42 5.58 -1.85 -9.03
C TYR A 42 6.02 -2.68 -10.25
N ARG A 43 5.95 -4.01 -10.15
CA ARG A 43 6.29 -4.94 -11.25
C ARG A 43 5.36 -4.74 -12.44
N GLU A 44 4.05 -4.61 -12.21
CA GLU A 44 3.06 -4.32 -13.26
C GLU A 44 3.34 -3.00 -13.98
N ARG A 45 3.68 -1.94 -13.25
CA ARG A 45 4.05 -0.66 -13.86
C ARG A 45 5.33 -0.77 -14.68
N LYS A 46 6.31 -1.52 -14.19
CA LYS A 46 7.60 -1.72 -14.88
C LYS A 46 7.43 -2.56 -16.14
N SER A 47 6.64 -3.64 -16.10
CA SER A 47 6.34 -4.45 -17.28
C SER A 47 5.53 -3.65 -18.30
N ARG A 48 4.52 -2.89 -17.87
CA ARG A 48 3.76 -2.00 -18.77
C ARG A 48 4.66 -0.96 -19.42
N ARG A 49 5.63 -0.41 -18.70
CA ARG A 49 6.60 0.55 -19.26
C ARG A 49 7.55 -0.08 -20.27
N ALA A 50 7.99 -1.32 -20.03
CA ALA A 50 8.83 -2.06 -20.98
C ALA A 50 8.08 -2.41 -22.28
N VAL A 51 6.78 -2.65 -22.16
CA VAL A 51 5.87 -2.92 -23.29
C VAL A 51 5.69 -1.63 -24.10
N VAL A 52 5.29 -0.52 -23.49
CA VAL A 52 4.99 0.75 -24.21
C VAL A 52 6.15 1.30 -25.05
N THR A 53 7.42 1.08 -24.67
CA THR A 53 8.57 1.59 -25.46
C THR A 53 8.76 0.92 -26.80
N VAL A 54 8.14 -0.25 -27.04
CA VAL A 54 8.34 -1.01 -28.29
C VAL A 54 7.36 -0.59 -29.39
N TYR A 55 6.26 0.09 -29.05
CA TYR A 55 5.20 0.44 -30.01
C TYR A 55 5.03 1.94 -30.25
N THR A 56 5.83 2.79 -29.59
CA THR A 56 5.90 4.21 -29.92
C THR A 56 6.98 4.40 -30.98
N ARG A 57 6.51 4.83 -32.16
CA ARG A 57 7.20 5.01 -33.43
C ARG A 57 8.29 6.08 -33.38
#